data_AF-A0A3R7MNZ3-F1
#
_entry.id   AF-A0A3R7MNZ3-F1
#
_cell.length_a   1.000
_cell.length_b   1.000
_cell.length_c   1.000
_cell.angle_alpha   90.00
_cell.angle_beta   90.00
_cell.angle_gamma   90.00
#
_symmetry.space_group_name_H-M   'P 1'
#
loop_
_entity.id
_entity.type
_entity.pdbx_description
1 polymer ?
#
loop_
_entity_poly.entity_id
_entity_poly.type
_entity_poly.pdbx_seq_one_letter_code
_entity_poly.pdbx_strand_id
1 'polypeptide(L)'
;MSPPSSPRVRKLPETNGDQMRDSISVVLESLQQRANITSVRSLFSCFGIGETTPFNLPAQERMMMRVKTNANYFLTNYVLLTVGVLVFSLCVFHPIQLLVCIAVAYGWHVFLTKKQLPTDKFVIFGRRLTEQDILLAATASTVVFLLFFILPTVIFSLSLSSLASAAHALLRNNRLKDDSIDARQSSMAAAEVEELV
;
A
#
# COMPACT_ATOMS: atom_id res chain seq x y z
N MET A 1 -50.95 49.81 0.58
CA MET A 1 -50.98 48.34 0.40
C MET A 1 -49.64 47.93 -0.20
N SER A 2 -48.79 47.30 0.61
CA SER A 2 -47.43 46.91 0.21
C SER A 2 -47.35 45.38 0.14
N PRO A 3 -46.58 44.78 -0.79
CA PRO A 3 -46.53 43.33 -0.94
C PRO A 3 -45.68 42.68 0.18
N PRO A 4 -45.93 41.39 0.53
CA PRO A 4 -45.17 40.69 1.56
C PRO A 4 -43.77 40.29 1.06
N SER A 5 -42.79 40.45 1.93
CA SER A 5 -41.38 40.11 1.72
C SER A 5 -41.14 38.60 1.68
N SER A 6 -40.35 38.15 0.71
CA SER A 6 -39.95 36.74 0.57
C SER A 6 -39.05 36.27 1.73
N PRO A 7 -39.10 34.99 2.14
CA PRO A 7 -38.20 34.44 3.15
C PRO A 7 -36.76 34.36 2.62
N ARG A 8 -35.80 34.95 3.35
CA ARG A 8 -34.37 34.90 3.05
C ARG A 8 -33.82 33.50 3.38
N VAL A 9 -33.49 32.72 2.36
CA VAL A 9 -32.85 31.41 2.49
C VAL A 9 -31.45 31.57 3.09
N ARG A 10 -31.22 30.88 4.22
CA ARG A 10 -29.97 30.75 4.97
C ARG A 10 -28.95 29.93 4.17
N LYS A 11 -27.75 30.46 3.92
CA LYS A 11 -26.58 29.62 3.59
C LYS A 11 -25.78 29.41 4.88
N LEU A 12 -25.61 28.15 5.28
CA LEU A 12 -24.67 27.74 6.32
C LEU A 12 -23.24 27.80 5.74
N PRO A 13 -22.21 28.08 6.54
CA PRO A 13 -20.85 28.19 6.02
C PRO A 13 -20.30 26.80 5.67
N GLU A 14 -19.98 26.56 4.40
CA GLU A 14 -19.28 25.36 3.91
C GLU A 14 -17.76 25.40 4.21
N THR A 15 -17.35 25.96 5.35
CA THR A 15 -15.93 26.22 5.65
C THR A 15 -15.11 24.94 5.90
N ASN A 16 -15.76 23.83 6.30
CA ASN A 16 -15.04 22.62 6.71
C ASN A 16 -14.66 21.68 5.54
N GLY A 17 -15.40 21.74 4.42
CA GLY A 17 -15.15 20.88 3.26
C GLY A 17 -14.00 21.37 2.39
N ASP A 18 -13.95 22.69 2.18
CA ASP A 18 -12.92 23.32 1.34
C ASP A 18 -11.56 23.35 2.04
N GLN A 19 -11.53 23.59 3.35
CA GLN A 19 -10.28 23.54 4.14
C GLN A 19 -9.67 22.13 4.18
N MET A 20 -10.51 21.08 4.27
CA MET A 20 -10.04 19.70 4.22
C MET A 20 -9.55 19.31 2.83
N ARG A 21 -10.22 19.79 1.76
CA ARG A 21 -9.79 19.58 0.37
C ARG A 21 -8.47 20.27 0.06
N ASP A 22 -8.27 21.49 0.54
CA ASP A 22 -7.00 22.22 0.40
C ASP A 22 -5.87 21.59 1.22
N SER A 23 -6.17 21.07 2.41
CA SER A 23 -5.15 20.37 3.21
C SER A 23 -4.73 19.06 2.55
N ILE A 24 -5.70 18.34 1.97
CA ILE A 24 -5.45 17.10 1.23
C ILE A 24 -4.69 17.38 -0.07
N SER A 25 -5.01 18.46 -0.81
CA SER A 25 -4.28 18.81 -2.03
C SER A 25 -2.85 19.23 -1.73
N VAL A 26 -2.61 20.04 -0.68
CA VAL A 26 -1.26 20.43 -0.26
C VAL A 26 -0.43 19.22 0.19
N VAL A 27 -1.03 18.28 0.92
CA VAL A 27 -0.34 17.04 1.33
C VAL A 27 -0.11 16.12 0.12
N LEU A 28 -1.08 15.99 -0.79
CA LEU A 28 -0.91 15.20 -2.01
C LEU A 28 0.17 15.77 -2.92
N GLU A 29 0.25 17.09 -3.07
CA GLU A 29 1.31 17.76 -3.82
C GLU A 29 2.68 17.59 -3.15
N SER A 30 2.73 17.69 -1.82
CA SER A 30 3.94 17.42 -1.02
C SER A 30 4.45 15.98 -1.21
N LEU A 31 3.54 15.02 -1.34
CA LEU A 31 3.85 13.61 -1.57
C LEU A 31 4.21 13.35 -3.04
N GLN A 32 3.50 13.94 -4.00
CA GLN A 32 3.79 13.82 -5.42
C GLN A 32 5.14 14.42 -5.79
N GLN A 33 5.47 15.58 -5.23
CA GLN A 33 6.73 16.27 -5.48
C GLN A 33 7.94 15.48 -4.97
N ARG A 34 7.78 14.72 -3.88
CA ARG A 34 8.83 13.83 -3.34
C ARG A 34 8.90 12.48 -4.06
N ALA A 35 7.78 11.98 -4.57
CA ALA A 35 7.69 10.69 -5.24
C ALA A 35 8.25 10.71 -6.68
N ASN A 36 8.05 11.78 -7.44
CA ASN A 36 8.24 11.73 -8.89
C ASN A 36 9.73 11.76 -9.34
N ILE A 37 10.60 12.53 -8.66
CA ILE A 37 12.00 12.68 -9.11
C ILE A 37 12.95 11.72 -8.38
N THR A 38 12.64 11.34 -7.14
CA THR A 38 13.47 10.43 -6.34
C THR A 38 13.18 8.97 -6.66
N SER A 39 11.92 8.59 -6.93
CA SER A 39 11.59 7.17 -7.14
C SER A 39 12.16 6.62 -8.45
N VAL A 40 12.16 7.38 -9.55
CA VAL A 40 12.67 6.91 -10.84
C VAL A 40 14.17 6.66 -10.78
N ARG A 41 14.94 7.55 -10.14
CA ARG A 41 16.37 7.33 -9.86
C ARG A 41 16.60 6.15 -8.90
N SER A 42 15.74 6.02 -7.88
CA SER A 42 15.78 4.91 -6.93
C SER A 42 15.49 3.55 -7.59
N LEU A 43 14.62 3.50 -8.61
CA LEU A 43 14.31 2.29 -9.37
C LEU A 43 15.49 1.83 -10.22
N PHE A 44 16.09 2.74 -11.02
CA PHE A 44 17.29 2.40 -11.79
C PHE A 44 18.46 1.97 -10.90
N SER A 45 18.63 2.65 -9.75
CA SER A 45 19.57 2.22 -8.72
C SER A 45 19.20 0.85 -8.16
N CYS A 46 17.93 0.56 -7.85
CA CYS A 46 17.47 -0.74 -7.38
C CYS A 46 17.84 -1.87 -8.35
N PHE A 47 17.67 -1.66 -9.65
CA PHE A 47 18.05 -2.64 -10.68
C PHE A 47 19.56 -2.69 -10.97
N GLY A 48 20.32 -1.67 -10.56
CA GLY A 48 21.79 -1.65 -10.69
C GLY A 48 22.24 -1.25 -12.09
N ILE A 49 21.40 -0.52 -12.80
CA ILE A 49 21.68 -0.05 -14.16
C ILE A 49 22.79 1.00 -14.08
N GLY A 50 23.91 0.73 -14.77
CA GLY A 50 25.09 1.60 -14.79
C GLY A 50 26.16 1.27 -13.75
N GLU A 51 26.01 0.17 -12.98
CA GLU A 51 27.01 -0.29 -12.01
C GLU A 51 27.83 -1.47 -12.55
N THR A 52 29.12 -1.52 -12.20
CA THR A 52 30.04 -2.58 -12.64
C THR A 52 29.84 -3.91 -11.91
N THR A 53 29.39 -3.88 -10.66
CA THR A 53 29.18 -5.05 -9.79
C THR A 53 27.94 -4.87 -8.88
N PRO A 54 26.72 -4.91 -9.44
CA PRO A 54 25.49 -4.59 -8.70
C PRO A 54 25.07 -5.68 -7.69
N PHE A 55 25.44 -6.94 -7.93
CA PHE A 55 25.09 -8.06 -7.07
C PHE A 55 26.33 -8.83 -6.63
N ASN A 56 26.47 -9.04 -5.32
CA ASN A 56 27.51 -9.89 -4.74
C ASN A 56 27.01 -10.57 -3.46
N LEU A 57 27.59 -11.73 -3.13
CA LEU A 57 27.33 -12.35 -1.84
C LEU A 57 28.27 -11.74 -0.78
N PRO A 58 27.73 -11.09 0.26
CA PRO A 58 28.55 -10.58 1.34
C PRO A 58 29.07 -11.70 2.26
N ALA A 59 30.15 -11.41 2.98
CA ALA A 59 30.59 -12.23 4.11
C ALA A 59 29.49 -12.34 5.19
N GLN A 60 29.47 -13.46 5.91
CA GLN A 60 28.40 -13.80 6.85
C GLN A 60 28.15 -12.71 7.91
N GLU A 61 29.20 -12.06 8.39
CA GLU A 61 29.14 -10.97 9.38
C GLU A 61 28.44 -9.70 8.87
N ARG A 62 28.45 -9.45 7.55
CA ARG A 62 27.89 -8.23 6.94
C ARG A 62 26.48 -8.46 6.36
N MET A 63 26.01 -9.71 6.29
CA MET A 63 24.70 -10.06 5.70
C MET A 63 23.55 -9.27 6.35
N MET A 64 23.46 -9.28 7.67
CA MET A 64 22.34 -8.65 8.39
C MET A 64 22.36 -7.12 8.27
N MET A 65 23.54 -6.51 8.35
CA MET A 65 23.69 -5.05 8.17
C MET A 65 23.31 -4.60 6.77
N ARG A 66 23.67 -5.39 5.74
CA ARG A 66 23.28 -5.13 4.35
C ARG A 66 21.79 -5.23 4.13
N VAL A 67 21.16 -6.31 4.61
CA VAL A 67 19.70 -6.48 4.50
C VAL A 67 18.98 -5.30 5.15
N LYS A 68 19.34 -4.90 6.38
CA LYS A 68 18.71 -3.76 7.07
C LYS A 68 18.90 -2.44 6.33
N THR A 69 20.11 -2.19 5.81
CA THR A 69 20.43 -0.95 5.11
C THR A 69 19.70 -0.88 3.77
N ASN A 70 19.75 -1.94 2.98
CA ASN A 70 19.09 -2.02 1.68
C ASN A 70 17.56 -2.06 1.81
N ALA A 71 17.02 -2.68 2.86
CA ALA A 71 15.59 -2.65 3.15
C ALA A 71 15.08 -1.24 3.44
N ASN A 72 15.82 -0.46 4.23
CA ASN A 72 15.44 0.93 4.49
C ASN A 72 15.64 1.82 3.26
N TYR A 73 16.70 1.59 2.49
CA TYR A 73 17.02 2.41 1.31
C TYR A 73 16.03 2.18 0.15
N PHE A 74 15.64 0.92 -0.11
CA PHE A 74 14.75 0.54 -1.22
C PHE A 74 13.32 0.23 -0.76
N LEU A 75 12.91 0.67 0.43
CA LEU A 75 11.59 0.37 1.01
C LEU A 75 10.44 0.66 0.03
N THR A 76 10.44 1.84 -0.59
CA THR A 76 9.42 2.23 -1.57
C THR A 76 9.36 1.27 -2.76
N ASN A 77 10.50 0.79 -3.24
CA ASN A 77 10.55 -0.15 -4.36
C ASN A 77 10.02 -1.54 -3.96
N TYR A 78 10.29 -1.99 -2.73
CA TYR A 78 9.77 -3.27 -2.22
C TYR A 78 8.26 -3.21 -1.97
N VAL A 79 7.74 -2.06 -1.51
CA VAL A 79 6.30 -1.82 -1.42
C VAL A 79 5.68 -1.82 -2.81
N LEU A 80 6.27 -1.11 -3.78
CA LEU A 80 5.79 -1.12 -5.18
C LEU A 80 5.81 -2.52 -5.79
N LEU A 81 6.89 -3.30 -5.57
CA LEU A 81 6.98 -4.69 -6.00
C LEU A 81 5.85 -5.52 -5.38
N THR A 82 5.62 -5.37 -4.08
CA THR A 82 4.56 -6.11 -3.36
C THR A 82 3.16 -5.77 -3.89
N VAL A 83 2.86 -4.49 -4.07
CA VAL A 83 1.59 -4.06 -4.67
C VAL A 83 1.47 -4.57 -6.11
N GLY A 84 2.53 -4.47 -6.90
CA GLY A 84 2.57 -4.95 -8.28
C GLY A 84 2.31 -6.46 -8.37
N VAL A 85 2.98 -7.27 -7.55
CA VAL A 85 2.77 -8.72 -7.49
C VAL A 85 1.35 -9.06 -7.04
N LEU A 86 0.80 -8.35 -6.06
CA LEU A 86 -0.56 -8.58 -5.59
C LEU A 86 -1.59 -8.24 -6.68
N VAL A 87 -1.50 -7.06 -7.30
CA VAL A 87 -2.40 -6.65 -8.38
C VAL A 87 -2.28 -7.59 -9.58
N PHE A 88 -1.05 -7.95 -9.97
CA PHE A 88 -0.80 -8.90 -11.04
C PHE A 88 -1.41 -10.26 -10.72
N SER A 89 -1.23 -10.76 -9.49
CA SER A 89 -1.75 -12.06 -9.07
C SER A 89 -3.29 -12.09 -9.09
N LEU A 90 -3.93 -11.03 -8.61
CA LEU A 90 -5.39 -10.90 -8.66
C LEU A 90 -5.90 -10.77 -10.10
N CYS A 91 -5.21 -10.00 -10.95
CA CYS A 91 -5.65 -9.73 -12.32
C CYS A 91 -5.50 -10.95 -13.24
N VAL A 92 -4.36 -11.65 -13.17
CA VAL A 92 -4.01 -12.72 -14.11
C VAL A 92 -4.59 -14.05 -13.68
N PHE A 93 -4.43 -14.43 -12.41
CA PHE A 93 -4.85 -15.77 -11.95
C PHE A 93 -6.31 -15.79 -11.50
N HIS A 94 -6.88 -14.65 -11.08
CA HIS A 94 -8.20 -14.60 -10.48
C HIS A 94 -9.09 -13.44 -10.99
N PRO A 95 -9.29 -13.29 -12.33
CA PRO A 95 -10.11 -12.21 -12.88
C PRO A 95 -11.56 -12.23 -12.35
N ILE A 96 -12.10 -13.43 -12.10
CA ILE A 96 -13.44 -13.61 -11.52
C ILE A 96 -13.51 -13.05 -10.10
N GLN A 97 -12.46 -13.20 -9.31
CA GLN A 97 -12.41 -12.75 -7.92
C GLN A 97 -12.44 -11.24 -7.82
N LEU A 98 -11.76 -10.53 -8.72
CA LEU A 98 -11.86 -9.07 -8.85
C LEU A 98 -13.28 -8.65 -9.22
N LEU A 99 -13.91 -9.33 -10.17
CA LEU A 99 -15.28 -9.03 -10.58
C LEU A 99 -16.27 -9.23 -9.42
N VAL A 100 -16.14 -10.32 -8.67
CA VAL A 100 -16.96 -10.57 -7.47
C VAL A 100 -16.72 -9.52 -6.40
N CYS A 101 -15.46 -9.11 -6.15
CA CYS A 101 -15.15 -8.00 -5.25
C CYS A 101 -15.86 -6.70 -5.67
N ILE A 102 -15.84 -6.36 -6.96
CA ILE A 102 -16.51 -5.17 -7.49
C ILE A 102 -18.04 -5.29 -7.33
N ALA A 103 -18.62 -6.45 -7.64
CA ALA A 103 -20.04 -6.70 -7.49
C ALA A 103 -20.49 -6.61 -6.02
N VAL A 104 -19.71 -7.17 -5.10
CA VAL A 104 -19.97 -7.10 -3.65
C VAL A 104 -19.83 -5.66 -3.15
N ALA A 105 -18.78 -4.94 -3.55
CA ALA A 105 -18.58 -3.54 -3.19
C ALA A 105 -19.73 -2.65 -3.71
N TYR A 106 -20.19 -2.89 -4.93
CA TYR A 106 -21.36 -2.21 -5.49
C TYR A 106 -22.64 -2.58 -4.73
N GLY A 107 -22.82 -3.85 -4.38
CA GLY A 107 -23.94 -4.32 -3.55
C GLY A 107 -23.99 -3.62 -2.21
N TRP A 108 -22.84 -3.51 -1.51
CA TRP A 108 -22.72 -2.74 -0.27
C TRP A 108 -22.99 -1.25 -0.46
N HIS A 109 -22.48 -0.64 -1.53
CA HIS A 109 -22.77 0.75 -1.85
C HIS A 109 -24.27 0.98 -2.03
N VAL A 110 -24.97 0.12 -2.78
CA VAL A 110 -26.42 0.21 -2.95
C VAL A 110 -27.16 0.00 -1.62
N PHE A 111 -26.74 -1.00 -0.84
CA PHE A 111 -27.33 -1.30 0.47
C PHE A 111 -27.20 -0.10 1.44
N LEU A 112 -26.04 0.56 1.49
CA LEU A 112 -25.78 1.68 2.39
C LEU A 112 -26.44 2.99 1.91
N THR A 113 -26.63 3.17 0.60
CA THR A 113 -27.21 4.40 0.04
C THR A 113 -28.74 4.36 -0.05
N LYS A 114 -29.35 3.18 -0.13
CA LYS A 114 -30.81 3.02 -0.17
C LYS A 114 -31.36 2.88 1.26
N LYS A 115 -32.12 3.87 1.72
CA LYS A 115 -32.69 3.92 3.09
C LYS A 115 -33.72 2.83 3.42
N GLN A 116 -34.35 2.23 2.41
CA GLN A 116 -35.35 1.17 2.58
C GLN A 116 -35.13 0.15 1.48
N LEU A 117 -34.79 -1.08 1.88
CA LEU A 117 -34.83 -2.21 0.97
C LEU A 117 -36.25 -2.78 0.98
N PRO A 118 -36.83 -3.10 -0.18
CA PRO A 118 -38.10 -3.83 -0.24
C PRO A 118 -37.88 -5.28 0.24
N THR A 119 -37.81 -5.45 1.55
CA THR A 119 -37.64 -6.75 2.25
C THR A 119 -38.89 -7.62 2.15
N ASP A 120 -40.03 -7.02 1.81
CA ASP A 120 -41.31 -7.64 1.53
C ASP A 120 -41.27 -8.65 0.36
N LYS A 121 -40.25 -8.58 -0.51
CA LYS A 121 -40.05 -9.50 -1.63
C LYS A 121 -39.08 -10.65 -1.37
N PHE A 122 -38.32 -10.61 -0.26
CA PHE A 122 -37.34 -11.64 0.07
C PHE A 122 -37.93 -12.67 1.03
N VAL A 123 -38.56 -13.70 0.49
CA VAL A 123 -39.09 -14.84 1.25
C VAL A 123 -38.23 -16.06 0.98
N ILE A 124 -37.58 -16.58 2.03
CA ILE A 124 -36.80 -17.82 1.98
C ILE A 124 -37.49 -18.83 2.90
N PHE A 125 -37.77 -20.04 2.41
CA PHE A 125 -38.48 -21.09 3.15
C PHE A 125 -39.81 -20.65 3.80
N GLY A 126 -40.53 -19.71 3.18
CA GLY A 126 -41.81 -19.20 3.68
C GLY A 126 -41.69 -18.16 4.82
N ARG A 127 -40.47 -17.81 5.26
CA ARG A 127 -40.22 -16.75 6.23
C ARG A 127 -39.78 -15.47 5.51
N ARG A 128 -40.38 -14.34 5.88
CA ARG A 128 -39.94 -13.02 5.41
C ARG A 128 -38.61 -12.67 6.09
N LEU A 129 -37.60 -12.35 5.29
CA LEU A 129 -36.31 -11.93 5.80
C LEU A 129 -36.41 -10.51 6.35
N THR A 130 -35.92 -10.30 7.56
CA THR A 130 -35.77 -8.95 8.10
C THR A 130 -34.50 -8.29 7.55
N GLU A 131 -34.42 -6.96 7.65
CA GLU A 131 -33.22 -6.23 7.21
C GLU A 131 -31.94 -6.70 7.94
N GLN A 132 -32.08 -7.09 9.21
CA GLN A 132 -30.99 -7.64 10.01
C GLN A 132 -30.51 -8.99 9.48
N ASP A 133 -31.41 -9.87 9.06
CA ASP A 133 -31.06 -11.17 8.49
C ASP A 133 -30.27 -11.01 7.19
N ILE A 134 -30.67 -10.06 6.34
CA ILE A 134 -29.99 -9.76 5.06
C ILE A 134 -28.60 -9.19 5.32
N LEU A 135 -28.48 -8.25 6.25
CA LEU A 135 -27.19 -7.67 6.63
C LEU A 135 -26.25 -8.73 7.18
N LEU A 136 -26.74 -9.60 8.06
CA LEU A 136 -25.97 -10.69 8.64
C LEU A 136 -25.51 -11.67 7.55
N ALA A 137 -26.40 -12.08 6.65
CA ALA A 137 -26.08 -12.99 5.55
C ALA A 137 -25.08 -12.37 4.56
N ALA A 138 -25.24 -11.10 4.21
CA ALA A 138 -24.31 -10.37 3.33
C ALA A 138 -22.93 -10.21 3.97
N THR A 139 -22.87 -9.89 5.27
CA THR A 139 -21.61 -9.78 6.00
C THR A 139 -20.92 -11.14 6.11
N ALA A 140 -21.66 -12.17 6.53
CA ALA A 140 -21.13 -13.52 6.67
C ALA A 140 -20.61 -14.06 5.33
N SER A 141 -21.35 -13.88 4.24
CA SER A 141 -20.92 -14.31 2.91
C SER A 141 -19.68 -13.55 2.43
N THR A 142 -19.59 -12.24 2.70
CA THR A 142 -18.40 -11.43 2.40
C THR A 142 -17.19 -11.94 3.19
N VAL A 143 -17.34 -12.21 4.50
CA VAL A 143 -16.25 -12.74 5.34
C VAL A 143 -15.76 -14.09 4.82
N VAL A 144 -16.67 -15.02 4.53
CA VAL A 144 -16.32 -16.33 3.95
C VAL A 144 -15.59 -16.13 2.61
N PHE A 145 -16.09 -15.25 1.74
CA PHE A 145 -15.44 -14.96 0.46
C PHE A 145 -14.01 -14.41 0.65
N LEU A 146 -13.83 -13.44 1.55
CA LEU A 146 -12.50 -12.88 1.83
C LEU A 146 -11.54 -13.92 2.39
N LEU A 147 -11.99 -14.78 3.31
CA LEU A 147 -11.15 -15.80 3.94
C LEU A 147 -10.74 -16.91 2.98
N PHE A 148 -11.64 -17.39 2.12
CA PHE A 148 -11.36 -18.55 1.26
C PHE A 148 -10.78 -18.17 -0.10
N PHE A 149 -11.10 -17.00 -0.63
CA PHE A 149 -10.67 -16.59 -1.98
C PHE A 149 -9.57 -15.54 -1.94
N ILE A 150 -9.71 -14.49 -1.13
CA ILE A 150 -8.75 -13.36 -1.11
C ILE A 150 -7.52 -13.68 -0.26
N LEU A 151 -7.71 -14.22 0.93
CA LEU A 151 -6.63 -14.45 1.87
C LEU A 151 -5.50 -15.33 1.30
N PRO A 152 -5.76 -16.46 0.61
CA PRO A 152 -4.68 -17.26 0.04
C PRO A 152 -3.85 -16.50 -0.99
N THR A 153 -4.50 -15.74 -1.88
CA THR A 153 -3.82 -14.92 -2.89
C THR A 153 -2.97 -13.83 -2.26
N VAL A 154 -3.48 -13.19 -1.20
CA VAL A 154 -2.75 -12.15 -0.46
C VAL A 154 -1.53 -12.75 0.24
N ILE A 155 -1.69 -13.87 0.96
CA ILE A 155 -0.58 -14.57 1.62
C ILE A 155 0.49 -14.96 0.59
N PHE A 156 0.09 -15.58 -0.52
CA PHE A 156 1.01 -15.96 -1.58
C PHE A 156 1.79 -14.76 -2.14
N SER A 157 1.09 -13.67 -2.45
CA SER A 157 1.69 -12.45 -2.99
C SER A 157 2.69 -11.83 -2.00
N LEU A 158 2.33 -11.75 -0.73
CA LEU A 158 3.18 -11.22 0.34
C LEU A 158 4.41 -12.12 0.57
N SER A 159 4.24 -13.43 0.59
CA SER A 159 5.34 -14.38 0.75
C SER A 159 6.32 -14.28 -0.42
N LEU A 160 5.82 -14.26 -1.65
CA LEU A 160 6.64 -14.20 -2.85
C LEU A 160 7.38 -12.85 -2.96
N SER A 161 6.69 -11.74 -2.74
CA SER A 161 7.32 -10.42 -2.80
C SER A 161 8.31 -10.19 -1.66
N SER A 162 8.01 -10.69 -0.45
CA SER A 162 8.93 -10.62 0.69
C SER A 162 10.19 -11.43 0.44
N LEU A 163 10.07 -12.66 -0.08
CA LEU A 163 11.23 -13.48 -0.43
C LEU A 163 12.09 -12.83 -1.51
N ALA A 164 11.46 -12.31 -2.57
CA ALA A 164 12.17 -11.58 -3.62
C ALA A 164 12.87 -10.32 -3.08
N SER A 165 12.20 -9.56 -2.21
CA SER A 165 12.76 -8.36 -1.58
C SER A 165 13.91 -8.70 -0.64
N ALA A 166 13.82 -9.79 0.12
CA ALA A 166 14.88 -10.25 1.02
C ALA A 166 16.11 -10.74 0.23
N ALA A 167 15.89 -11.53 -0.83
CA ALA A 167 16.96 -11.96 -1.72
C ALA A 167 17.65 -10.76 -2.39
N HIS A 168 16.86 -9.81 -2.90
CA HIS A 168 17.38 -8.56 -3.45
C HIS A 168 18.16 -7.76 -2.40
N ALA A 169 17.60 -7.55 -1.20
CA ALA A 169 18.25 -6.80 -0.14
C ALA A 169 19.57 -7.44 0.33
N LEU A 170 19.68 -8.76 0.27
CA LEU A 170 20.90 -9.49 0.63
C LEU A 170 21.98 -9.39 -0.44
N LEU A 171 21.60 -9.65 -1.70
CA LEU A 171 22.53 -9.71 -2.83
C LEU A 171 22.93 -8.32 -3.32
N ARG A 172 22.12 -7.31 -3.03
CA ARG A 172 22.35 -5.98 -3.56
C ARG A 172 23.54 -5.29 -2.91
N ASN A 173 24.50 -4.91 -3.74
CA ASN A 173 25.62 -4.10 -3.30
C ASN A 173 25.25 -2.61 -3.40
N ASN A 174 25.20 -1.89 -2.28
CA ASN A 174 24.95 -0.45 -2.27
C ASN A 174 26.25 0.28 -1.93
N ARG A 175 27.00 0.66 -2.98
CA ARG A 175 28.33 1.29 -2.88
C ARG A 175 28.33 2.56 -2.04
N LEU A 176 27.23 3.33 -2.06
CA LEU A 176 27.10 4.57 -1.28
C LEU A 176 27.29 4.37 0.23
N LYS A 177 27.08 3.15 0.74
CA LYS A 177 27.30 2.82 2.15
C LYS A 177 28.65 2.15 2.40
N ASP A 178 29.10 1.27 1.52
CA ASP A 178 30.38 0.57 1.66
C ASP A 178 31.56 1.56 1.73
N ASP A 179 31.55 2.60 0.88
CA ASP A 179 32.58 3.66 0.90
C ASP A 179 32.67 4.38 2.26
N SER A 180 31.54 4.55 2.96
CA SER A 180 31.49 5.18 4.29
C SER A 180 31.99 4.27 5.41
N ILE A 181 31.80 2.94 5.27
CA ILE A 181 32.25 1.96 6.25
C ILE A 181 33.75 1.75 6.12
N ASP A 182 34.25 1.59 4.88
CA ASP A 182 35.67 1.42 4.61
C ASP A 182 36.46 2.67 5.00
N ALA A 183 35.91 3.87 4.78
CA ALA A 183 36.49 5.13 5.27
C ALA A 183 36.55 5.21 6.80
N ARG A 184 35.52 4.72 7.51
CA ARG A 184 35.49 4.70 8.99
C ARG A 184 36.41 3.63 9.57
N GLN A 185 36.51 2.47 8.93
CA GLN A 185 37.42 1.40 9.33
C GLN A 185 38.88 1.85 9.18
N SER A 186 39.21 2.49 8.05
CA SER A 186 40.55 3.02 7.79
C SER A 186 40.92 4.18 8.72
N SER A 187 39.97 5.06 9.07
CA SER A 187 40.23 6.11 10.07
C SER A 187 40.46 5.55 11.49
N MET A 188 39.74 4.51 11.89
CA MET A 188 39.93 3.87 13.20
C MET A 188 41.28 3.14 13.27
N ALA A 189 41.67 2.46 12.19
CA ALA A 189 42.98 1.81 12.11
C ALA A 189 44.13 2.84 12.12
N ALA A 190 43.98 4.00 11.49
CA ALA A 190 44.98 5.07 11.53
C ALA A 190 45.13 5.67 12.94
N ALA A 191 44.03 5.86 13.66
CA ALA A 191 44.06 6.37 15.03
C ALA A 191 44.72 5.38 16.02
N GLU A 192 44.51 4.07 15.84
CA GLU A 192 45.16 3.04 16.67
C GLU A 192 46.68 2.99 16.45
N VAL A 193 47.14 3.21 15.22
CA VAL A 193 48.58 3.29 14.91
C VAL A 193 49.22 4.53 15.53
N GLU A 194 48.51 5.65 15.60
CA GLU A 194 49.00 6.89 16.21
C GLU A 194 49.06 6.81 17.75
N GLU A 195 48.20 6.01 18.40
CA GLU A 195 48.23 5.80 19.85
C GLU A 195 49.37 4.87 20.32
N LEU A 196 49.93 4.05 19.40
CA LEU A 196 51.00 3.09 19.68
C LEU A 196 52.41 3.62 19.39
N VAL A 197 52.55 4.87 18.91
CA VAL A 197 53.83 5.56 18.61
C VAL A 197 54.10 6.64 19.63
#